data_AF-A0A1Y1YN73-F1
#
_entry.id   AF-A0A1Y1YN73-F1
#
_cell.length_a   1.000
_cell.length_b   1.000
_cell.length_c   1.000
_cell.angle_alpha   90.00
_cell.angle_beta   90.00
_cell.angle_gamma   90.00
#
_symmetry.space_group_name_H-M   'P 1'
#
loop_
_entity.id
_entity.type
_entity.pdbx_description
1 polymer ?
#
loop_
_entity_poly.entity_id
_entity_poly.type
_entity_poly.pdbx_seq_one_letter_code
_entity_poly.pdbx_strand_id
1 'polypeptide(L)'
;MATSLFPQPMQHNRNLVEFKAGKCLREGDTNLVKPDTRKGLLYLKQGEDSLMHFYWKDRKTNTVEDDLIIFPDEAEFLKVDESDGRVYVLKFKSSTLRMFFWMQDKSSEQDEELRCKLNDLLNNPTAVYGGTDDMAF
;
A
#
# COMPACT_ATOMS: atom_id res chain seq x y z
N MET A 1 -39.18 18.88 13.96
CA MET A 1 -37.97 18.05 14.09
C MET A 1 -37.74 17.41 12.73
N ALA A 2 -36.74 17.85 11.97
CA ALA A 2 -36.49 17.35 10.63
C ALA A 2 -35.46 16.22 10.72
N THR A 3 -35.90 14.98 10.48
CA THR A 3 -35.02 13.83 10.30
C THR A 3 -34.45 13.89 8.88
N SER A 4 -33.15 14.18 8.79
CA SER A 4 -32.41 14.23 7.54
C SER A 4 -32.34 12.83 6.90
N LEU A 5 -33.14 12.61 5.86
CA LEU A 5 -33.18 11.42 5.00
C LEU A 5 -32.14 11.51 3.86
N PHE A 6 -30.89 11.86 4.19
CA PHE A 6 -29.81 11.78 3.22
C PHE A 6 -29.07 10.45 3.43
N PRO A 7 -28.99 9.56 2.43
CA PRO A 7 -28.04 8.46 2.50
C PRO A 7 -26.65 9.09 2.63
N GLN A 8 -26.00 8.85 3.77
CA GLN A 8 -24.58 9.18 3.89
C GLN A 8 -23.88 8.38 2.79
N PRO A 9 -23.08 9.00 1.91
CA PRO A 9 -22.24 8.23 1.02
C PRO A 9 -21.38 7.33 1.92
N MET A 10 -21.59 6.01 1.84
CA MET A 10 -20.78 5.03 2.55
C MET A 10 -19.33 5.41 2.28
N GLN A 11 -18.55 5.67 3.33
CA GLN A 11 -17.17 6.11 3.21
C GLN A 11 -16.29 4.98 2.64
N HIS A 12 -16.42 4.67 1.35
CA HIS A 12 -15.54 3.74 0.62
C HIS A 12 -14.17 4.36 0.32
N ASN A 13 -13.86 5.53 0.90
CA ASN A 13 -12.72 6.36 0.51
C ASN A 13 -11.62 6.43 1.58
N ARG A 14 -11.57 5.47 2.51
CA ARG A 14 -10.60 5.46 3.62
C ARG A 14 -9.41 4.57 3.26
N ASN A 15 -8.20 5.08 3.45
CA ASN A 15 -6.97 4.31 3.26
C ASN A 15 -6.97 3.14 4.26
N LEU A 16 -6.78 1.92 3.77
CA LEU A 16 -6.82 0.68 4.58
C LEU A 16 -5.57 0.53 5.44
N VAL A 17 -4.44 0.87 4.81
CA VAL A 17 -3.15 1.04 5.46
C VAL A 17 -2.45 2.21 4.78
N GLU A 18 -1.74 3.01 5.56
CA GLU A 18 -0.90 4.08 5.04
C GLU A 18 0.33 4.26 5.92
N PHE A 19 1.47 4.54 5.31
CA PHE A 19 2.70 4.84 6.02
C PHE A 19 3.67 5.66 5.16
N LYS A 20 4.61 6.31 5.83
CA LYS A 20 5.62 7.16 5.17
C LYS A 20 6.71 6.26 4.61
N ALA A 21 6.81 6.19 3.29
CA ALA A 21 7.85 5.45 2.61
C ALA A 21 8.28 6.18 1.34
N GLY A 22 9.59 6.31 1.13
CA GLY A 22 10.15 6.80 -0.13
C GLY A 22 10.33 5.66 -1.12
N LYS A 23 10.47 5.97 -2.41
CA LYS A 23 10.88 4.98 -3.41
C LYS A 23 12.38 4.76 -3.35
N CYS A 24 12.84 3.64 -3.86
CA CYS A 24 14.23 3.49 -4.28
C CYS A 24 14.25 3.23 -5.79
N LEU A 25 15.17 3.88 -6.47
CA LEU A 25 15.33 3.81 -7.91
C LEU A 25 16.54 2.95 -8.23
N ARG A 26 16.39 2.04 -9.20
CA ARG A 26 17.50 1.26 -9.73
C ARG A 26 18.31 2.11 -10.70
N GLU A 27 19.64 2.09 -10.59
CA GLU A 27 20.53 2.85 -11.46
C GLU A 27 20.81 2.07 -12.76
N GLY A 28 20.04 2.37 -13.81
CA GLY A 28 20.15 1.71 -15.11
C GLY A 28 19.92 0.20 -15.03
N ASP A 29 20.75 -0.57 -15.74
CA ASP A 29 20.74 -2.05 -15.71
C ASP A 29 21.51 -2.64 -14.51
N THR A 30 22.18 -1.82 -13.70
CA THR A 30 22.98 -2.31 -12.57
C THR A 30 22.09 -2.81 -11.45
N ASN A 31 22.52 -3.79 -10.65
CA ASN A 31 21.81 -4.23 -9.43
C ASN A 31 21.84 -3.20 -8.29
N LEU A 32 22.27 -1.96 -8.55
CA LEU A 32 22.38 -0.91 -7.55
C LEU A 32 21.05 -0.17 -7.42
N VAL A 33 20.51 -0.15 -6.20
CA VAL A 33 19.27 0.54 -5.85
C VAL A 33 19.60 1.71 -4.91
N LYS A 34 19.24 2.93 -5.30
CA LYS A 34 19.48 4.15 -4.52
C LYS A 34 18.17 4.70 -3.97
N PRO A 35 18.14 5.13 -2.69
CA PRO A 35 16.94 5.73 -2.12
C PRO A 35 16.64 7.07 -2.81
N ASP A 36 15.39 7.25 -3.23
CA ASP A 36 14.87 8.55 -3.64
C ASP A 36 14.73 9.43 -2.39
N THR A 37 15.25 10.65 -2.44
CA THR A 37 15.23 11.59 -1.30
C THR A 37 13.85 12.20 -1.06
N ARG A 38 12.90 12.00 -1.98
CA ARG A 38 11.54 12.51 -1.88
C ARG A 38 10.77 11.84 -0.75
N LYS A 39 9.96 12.64 -0.06
CA LYS A 39 9.11 12.16 1.04
C LYS A 39 7.86 11.55 0.45
N GLY A 40 7.73 10.24 0.49
CA GLY A 40 6.58 9.54 -0.06
C GLY A 40 5.56 9.15 1.01
N LEU A 41 4.33 8.94 0.58
CA LEU A 41 3.30 8.22 1.33
C LEU A 41 2.84 7.05 0.48
N LEU A 42 2.95 5.85 1.05
CA LEU A 42 2.43 4.62 0.49
C LEU A 42 1.11 4.33 1.21
N TYR A 43 0.07 4.01 0.45
CA TYR A 43 -1.20 3.62 1.02
C TYR A 43 -1.94 2.63 0.14
N LEU A 44 -2.71 1.75 0.77
CA LEU A 44 -3.66 0.89 0.08
C LEU A 44 -5.06 1.46 0.19
N LYS A 45 -5.81 1.34 -0.89
CA LYS A 45 -7.20 1.75 -0.94
C LYS A 45 -7.95 0.81 -1.88
N GLN A 46 -9.18 0.48 -1.54
CA GLN A 46 -10.03 -0.19 -2.50
C GLN A 46 -10.65 0.84 -3.46
N GLY A 47 -10.51 0.58 -4.77
CA GLY A 47 -11.07 1.41 -5.82
C GLY A 47 -12.60 1.32 -5.87
N GLU A 48 -13.23 2.19 -6.66
CA GLU A 48 -14.68 2.09 -6.93
C GLU A 48 -15.01 0.85 -7.78
N ASP A 49 -14.03 0.35 -8.52
CA ASP A 49 -14.02 -0.93 -9.23
C ASP A 49 -13.88 -2.16 -8.30
N SER A 50 -13.82 -1.94 -6.98
CA SER A 50 -13.70 -2.97 -5.95
C SER A 50 -12.36 -3.74 -5.95
N LEU A 51 -11.35 -3.30 -6.72
CA LEU A 51 -10.01 -3.87 -6.69
C LEU A 51 -9.11 -3.16 -5.67
N MET A 52 -8.02 -3.81 -5.29
CA MET A 52 -7.04 -3.24 -4.37
C MET A 52 -6.05 -2.36 -5.12
N HIS A 53 -6.00 -1.08 -4.80
CA HIS A 53 -5.04 -0.13 -5.34
C HIS A 53 -3.91 0.11 -4.36
N PHE A 54 -2.69 -0.12 -4.83
CA PHE A 54 -1.45 0.27 -4.19
C PHE A 54 -1.04 1.63 -4.74
N TYR A 55 -1.11 2.65 -3.88
CA TYR A 55 -0.75 4.01 -4.23
C TYR A 55 0.59 4.42 -3.64
N TRP A 56 1.33 5.19 -4.43
CA TRP A 56 2.41 6.02 -3.91
C TRP A 56 2.22 7.47 -4.35
N LYS A 57 2.36 8.40 -3.41
CA LYS A 57 2.33 9.84 -3.68
C LYS A 57 3.50 10.58 -3.06
N ASP A 58 3.96 11.63 -3.73
CA ASP A 58 4.91 12.58 -3.15
C ASP A 58 4.17 13.48 -2.15
N ARG A 59 4.63 13.50 -0.90
CA ARG A 59 4.03 14.29 0.19
C ARG A 59 4.30 15.79 0.06
N LYS A 60 5.32 16.18 -0.70
CA LYS A 60 5.65 17.59 -0.91
C LYS A 60 4.70 18.24 -1.91
N THR A 61 4.40 17.53 -3.00
CA THR A 61 3.51 18.01 -4.07
C THR A 61 2.07 17.50 -3.94
N ASN A 62 1.83 16.51 -3.07
CA ASN A 62 0.58 15.75 -2.98
C ASN A 62 0.15 15.09 -4.30
N THR A 63 1.09 14.85 -5.21
CA THR A 63 0.82 14.19 -6.50
C THR A 63 0.97 12.69 -6.37
N VAL A 64 -0.04 11.94 -6.79
CA VAL A 64 0.02 10.48 -6.94
C VAL A 64 0.87 10.18 -8.16
N GLU A 65 1.95 9.43 -7.98
CA GLU A 65 2.82 9.01 -9.10
C GLU A 65 2.61 7.55 -9.49
N ASP A 66 2.26 6.70 -8.53
CA ASP A 66 1.96 5.29 -8.80
C ASP A 66 0.56 4.97 -8.29
N ASP A 67 -0.21 4.33 -9.16
CA ASP A 67 -1.52 3.73 -8.88
C ASP A 67 -1.52 2.34 -9.52
N LEU A 68 -1.29 1.31 -8.71
CA LEU A 68 -1.16 -0.07 -9.16
C LEU A 68 -2.31 -0.89 -8.63
N ILE A 69 -3.03 -1.54 -9.53
CA ILE A 69 -4.03 -2.54 -9.16
C ILE A 69 -3.29 -3.82 -8.82
N ILE A 70 -3.53 -4.35 -7.62
CA ILE A 70 -2.94 -5.60 -7.13
C ILE A 70 -4.04 -6.62 -6.93
N PHE A 71 -3.94 -7.78 -7.59
CA PHE A 71 -4.81 -8.90 -7.33
C PHE A 71 -4.34 -9.71 -6.11
N PRO A 72 -5.26 -10.43 -5.43
CA PRO A 72 -4.89 -11.41 -4.41
C PRO A 72 -3.77 -12.34 -4.90
N ASP A 73 -2.81 -12.64 -4.03
CA ASP A 73 -1.64 -13.47 -4.32
C ASP A 73 -0.69 -12.94 -5.40
N GLU A 74 -0.95 -11.77 -6.01
CA GLU A 74 -0.14 -11.26 -7.10
C GLU A 74 1.16 -10.61 -6.64
N ALA A 75 1.17 -9.99 -5.46
CA ALA A 75 2.34 -9.27 -4.94
C ALA A 75 2.62 -9.58 -3.48
N GLU A 76 3.91 -9.58 -3.14
CA GLU A 76 4.40 -9.75 -1.78
C GLU A 76 5.30 -8.57 -1.41
N PHE A 77 5.08 -8.04 -0.22
CA PHE A 77 5.87 -6.96 0.36
C PHE A 77 6.86 -7.52 1.38
N LEU A 78 8.14 -7.58 1.00
CA LEU A 78 9.19 -8.25 1.75
C LEU A 78 10.25 -7.27 2.20
N LYS A 79 10.88 -7.51 3.36
CA LYS A 79 12.06 -6.76 3.79
C LYS A 79 13.26 -7.21 2.96
N VAL A 80 14.15 -6.27 2.62
CA VAL A 80 15.41 -6.56 1.91
C VAL A 80 16.54 -6.68 2.94
N ASP A 81 16.93 -7.91 3.26
CA ASP A 81 18.01 -8.19 4.24
C ASP A 81 19.40 -7.76 3.75
N GLU A 82 19.60 -7.63 2.45
CA GLU A 82 20.87 -7.16 1.84
C GLU A 82 21.08 -5.65 1.99
N SER A 83 20.13 -4.92 2.57
CA SER A 83 20.23 -3.48 2.78
C SER A 83 20.56 -3.16 4.25
N ASP A 84 21.46 -2.19 4.47
CA ASP A 84 21.76 -1.63 5.81
C ASP A 84 20.60 -0.81 6.41
N GLY A 85 19.46 -0.74 5.70
CA GLY A 85 18.35 0.16 6.03
C GLY A 85 17.02 -0.54 6.17
N ARG A 86 15.98 0.28 6.31
CA ARG A 86 14.59 -0.18 6.36
C ARG A 86 14.00 -0.24 4.96
N VAL A 87 14.64 -1.02 4.09
CA VAL A 87 14.24 -1.18 2.70
C VAL A 87 13.35 -2.41 2.55
N TYR A 88 12.29 -2.24 1.78
CA TYR A 88 11.29 -3.22 1.45
C TYR A 88 11.13 -3.28 -0.06
N VAL A 89 10.70 -4.43 -0.56
CA VAL A 89 10.43 -4.66 -1.97
C VAL A 89 8.98 -5.14 -2.12
N LEU A 90 8.24 -4.48 -3.00
CA LEU A 90 7.02 -5.03 -3.57
C LEU A 90 7.43 -5.88 -4.77
N LYS A 91 7.31 -7.19 -4.61
CA LYS A 91 7.66 -8.18 -5.62
C LYS A 91 6.37 -8.73 -6.21
N PHE A 92 6.20 -8.55 -7.52
CA PHE A 92 5.12 -9.19 -8.26
C PHE A 92 5.50 -10.66 -8.53
N LYS A 93 4.60 -11.60 -8.26
CA LYS A 93 4.83 -13.03 -8.54
C LYS A 93 4.74 -13.33 -10.03
N SER A 94 3.86 -12.63 -10.72
CA SER A 94 3.60 -12.81 -12.17
C SER A 94 4.58 -12.05 -13.07
N SER A 95 5.48 -11.25 -12.51
CA SER A 95 6.40 -10.39 -13.28
C SER A 95 7.79 -10.33 -12.66
N THR A 96 8.79 -9.94 -13.45
CA THR A 96 10.12 -9.60 -12.94
C THR A 96 10.20 -8.19 -12.36
N LEU A 97 9.10 -7.43 -12.41
CA LEU A 97 9.00 -6.09 -11.83
C LEU A 97 9.21 -6.15 -10.31
N ARG A 98 10.16 -5.35 -9.84
CA ARG A 98 10.46 -5.16 -8.43
C ARG A 98 10.46 -3.69 -8.12
N MET A 99 9.62 -3.28 -7.18
CA MET A 99 9.57 -1.90 -6.72
C MET A 99 10.12 -1.83 -5.31
N PHE A 100 11.12 -0.98 -5.12
CA PHE A 100 11.80 -0.84 -3.84
C PHE A 100 11.31 0.40 -3.11
N PHE A 101 11.12 0.27 -1.81
CA PHE A 101 10.63 1.32 -0.93
C PHE A 101 11.45 1.35 0.34
N TRP A 102 11.62 2.52 0.94
CA TRP A 102 12.32 2.64 2.22
C TRP A 102 11.45 3.39 3.23
N MET A 103 11.34 2.84 4.44
CA MET A 103 10.50 3.41 5.51
C MET A 103 11.08 4.74 6.00
N GLN A 104 10.23 5.77 6.05
CA GLN A 104 10.58 7.13 6.43
C GLN A 104 10.03 7.54 7.81
N ASP A 105 9.33 6.64 8.50
CA ASP A 105 8.88 6.94 9.86
C ASP A 105 10.06 7.02 10.84
N LYS A 106 9.90 7.75 11.95
CA LYS A 106 10.99 7.97 12.91
C LYS A 106 11.30 6.71 13.71
N SER A 107 10.27 5.93 14.03
CA SER A 107 10.40 4.64 14.73
C SER A 107 10.37 3.49 13.73
N SER A 108 11.05 2.40 14.05
CA SER A 108 11.02 1.14 13.30
C SER A 108 10.13 0.08 13.96
N GLU A 109 9.55 0.37 15.12
CA GLU A 109 8.78 -0.59 15.92
C GLU A 109 7.54 -1.09 15.17
N GLN A 110 6.95 -0.23 14.33
CA GLN A 110 5.72 -0.56 13.58
C GLN A 110 6.01 -1.12 12.19
N ASP A 111 7.26 -1.19 11.75
CA ASP A 111 7.58 -1.55 10.37
C ASP A 111 7.12 -2.98 10.04
N GLU A 112 7.29 -3.91 10.99
CA GLU A 112 6.85 -5.30 10.85
C GLU A 112 5.33 -5.42 10.84
N GLU A 113 4.64 -4.69 11.72
CA GLU A 113 3.18 -4.65 11.76
C GLU A 113 2.60 -4.09 10.46
N LEU A 114 3.17 -2.99 9.95
CA LEU A 114 2.78 -2.37 8.68
C LEU A 114 3.03 -3.32 7.51
N ARG A 115 4.16 -4.03 7.49
CA ARG A 115 4.47 -5.05 6.47
C ARG A 115 3.45 -6.18 6.49
N CYS A 116 3.18 -6.73 7.66
CA CYS A 116 2.22 -7.82 7.83
C CYS A 116 0.81 -7.37 7.43
N LYS A 117 0.36 -6.20 7.89
CA LYS A 117 -0.94 -5.63 7.54
C LYS A 117 -1.07 -5.37 6.04
N LEU A 118 -0.01 -4.87 5.39
CA LEU A 118 -0.03 -4.63 3.96
C LEU A 118 -0.15 -5.94 3.18
N ASN A 119 0.64 -6.97 3.53
CA ASN A 119 0.53 -8.29 2.89
C ASN A 119 -0.82 -8.95 3.11
N ASP A 120 -1.40 -8.82 4.31
CA ASP A 120 -2.73 -9.36 4.61
C ASP A 120 -3.79 -8.71 3.72
N LEU A 121 -3.78 -7.38 3.61
CA LEU A 121 -4.70 -6.63 2.74
C LEU A 121 -4.52 -6.91 1.25
N LEU A 122 -3.28 -7.11 0.79
CA LEU A 122 -3.01 -7.46 -0.61
C LEU A 122 -3.55 -8.84 -0.97
N ASN A 123 -3.43 -9.82 -0.07
CA ASN A 123 -3.87 -11.19 -0.32
C ASN A 123 -5.35 -11.43 0.04
N ASN A 124 -5.92 -10.60 0.91
CA ASN A 124 -7.29 -10.75 1.40
C ASN A 124 -8.08 -9.42 1.35
N PRO A 125 -8.34 -8.88 0.14
CA PRO A 125 -9.03 -7.59 -0.02
C PRO A 125 -10.50 -7.63 0.47
N THR A 126 -11.13 -8.80 0.50
CA THR A 126 -12.53 -8.99 0.93
C THR A 126 -12.70 -9.05 2.44
N ALA A 127 -11.66 -9.35 3.22
CA ALA A 127 -11.74 -9.32 4.69
C ALA A 127 -12.04 -7.92 5.25
N VAL A 128 -11.85 -6.88 4.45
CA VAL A 128 -12.23 -5.51 4.79
C VAL A 128 -13.76 -5.36 4.90
N TYR A 129 -14.55 -6.18 4.18
CA TYR A 129 -16.02 -6.13 4.18
C TYR A 129 -16.70 -7.41 4.70
N GLY A 130 -15.99 -8.52 4.85
CA GLY A 130 -16.52 -9.82 5.28
C GLY A 130 -16.91 -9.94 6.77
N GLY A 131 -17.11 -8.81 7.46
CA GLY A 131 -17.43 -8.80 8.89
C GLY A 131 -18.90 -8.55 9.25
N THR A 132 -19.75 -8.07 8.33
CA THR A 132 -21.08 -7.58 8.76
C THR A 132 -22.27 -7.73 7.80
N ASP A 133 -22.21 -8.46 6.68
CA ASP A 133 -23.41 -8.56 5.83
C ASP A 133 -23.54 -9.87 5.01
N ASP A 134 -23.92 -10.97 5.68
CA ASP A 134 -24.93 -11.96 5.23
C ASP A 134 -25.24 -12.90 6.42
N MET A 135 -26.27 -12.69 7.26
CA MET A 135 -27.72 -12.79 7.07
C MET A 135 -28.22 -14.15 6.56
N ALA A 136 -28.60 -14.97 7.53
CA ALA A 136 -29.90 -15.63 7.64
C ALA A 136 -30.75 -15.70 6.36
N PHE A 137 -30.95 -16.93 5.90
CA PHE A 137 -32.21 -17.41 5.35
C PHE A 137 -32.67 -18.62 6.16
#